data_AF-V9CYH0-F1
#
_entry.id   AF-V9CYH0-F1
#
_cell.length_a   1.000
_cell.length_b   1.000
_cell.length_c   1.000
_cell.angle_alpha   90.00
_cell.angle_beta   90.00
_cell.angle_gamma   90.00
#
_symmetry.space_group_name_H-M   'P 1'
#
loop_
_entity.id
_entity.type
_entity.pdbx_description
1 polymer ?
#
loop_
_entity_poly.entity_id
_entity_poly.type
_entity_poly.pdbx_seq_one_letter_code
_entity_poly.pdbx_strand_id
1 'polypeptide(L)'
;MYSKLAPIFGTLAIASLVSAVPVEKRDIYFGNRGGHSQNWGSSGSASASAPANGYYTPSASASGGGAPSQTYGGQPPSGSSSGGSGDGSTSIFKFPTSDGFPDIQNPSDALTAIEQAAHGLLPNGPPPPSAPAADDLTSLRLIAFNELFEVAFFTELLFNVTHNVAGYEYQDQGERQNIIDAITAVIAQEKEHLLNANGALAHFNAGPIEPCLYQSPVSDLKSAISVARTFTDVVLGTLGDVQTHFGQNGDAGLIRGVAAVIGQEGEQNGFYRSLLGLIPSAAPFLTASTREFAFSALNQAFVVPGSCPNANTIDLPIFGALSPNPQFLEPKDQDVTFSFSATGDYSKYAQSYKSLSLVFINQQNVPVVATINSASIDHSGTVTISAKFPFSQFLMNGLTIAAVVEGSGPFNSITDVAAATKFGPGLIEVN
;
A
#
# COMPACT_ATOMS: atom_id res chain seq x y z
N MET A 1 3.27 2.05 -75.21
CA MET A 1 1.83 2.29 -74.97
C MET A 1 1.73 3.13 -73.70
N TYR A 2 1.74 4.46 -73.80
CA TYR A 2 0.56 5.33 -73.62
C TYR A 2 -0.37 4.82 -72.49
N SER A 3 -0.40 5.45 -71.30
CA SER A 3 -1.06 6.72 -70.94
C SER A 3 -2.16 6.38 -69.92
N LYS A 4 -2.08 6.77 -68.64
CA LYS A 4 -2.86 7.85 -67.95
C LYS A 4 -3.16 7.31 -66.53
N LEU A 5 -3.17 8.02 -65.40
CA LEU A 5 -3.16 9.45 -65.03
C LEU A 5 -2.73 9.56 -63.54
N ALA A 6 -1.82 10.48 -63.22
CA ALA A 6 -1.81 11.25 -61.97
C ALA A 6 -2.83 12.43 -62.10
N PRO A 7 -3.16 13.32 -61.12
CA PRO A 7 -2.30 13.98 -60.11
C PRO A 7 -3.00 14.16 -58.71
N ILE A 8 -2.49 14.79 -57.64
CA ILE A 8 -2.14 16.23 -57.40
C ILE A 8 -1.41 16.26 -56.02
N PHE A 9 -0.11 16.54 -55.94
CA PHE A 9 0.57 17.83 -55.61
C PHE A 9 0.12 18.60 -54.34
N GLY A 10 1.09 18.91 -53.47
CA GLY A 10 0.93 19.90 -52.42
C GLY A 10 2.04 19.94 -51.36
N THR A 11 3.28 20.22 -51.79
CA THR A 11 4.40 20.60 -50.92
C THR A 11 4.20 21.99 -50.31
N LEU A 12 4.55 22.18 -49.03
CA LEU A 12 5.14 23.43 -48.55
C LEU A 12 5.95 23.19 -47.26
N ALA A 13 7.26 23.36 -47.36
CA ALA A 13 8.16 23.55 -46.23
C ALA A 13 8.22 25.05 -45.90
N ILE A 14 8.48 25.41 -44.63
CA ILE A 14 9.31 26.55 -44.20
C ILE A 14 9.53 26.43 -42.68
N ALA A 15 10.80 26.53 -42.29
CA ALA A 15 11.27 26.63 -40.92
C ALA A 15 11.00 28.03 -40.34
N SER A 16 10.94 28.13 -39.00
CA SER A 16 11.73 29.08 -38.17
C SER A 16 10.98 29.70 -36.98
N LEU A 17 11.78 29.94 -35.93
CA LEU A 17 11.71 30.99 -34.90
C LEU A 17 11.04 30.69 -33.55
N VAL A 18 11.95 30.62 -32.57
CA VAL A 18 11.80 30.94 -31.16
C VAL A 18 11.34 32.39 -30.99
N SER A 19 10.27 32.62 -30.23
CA SER A 19 10.10 33.85 -29.44
C SER A 19 9.06 33.61 -28.33
N ALA A 20 9.50 33.81 -27.09
CA ALA A 20 8.66 33.86 -25.89
C ALA A 20 7.67 35.05 -25.90
N VAL A 21 6.66 34.97 -25.00
CA VAL A 21 5.85 36.03 -24.33
C VAL A 21 4.35 35.68 -24.36
N PRO A 22 3.52 35.90 -23.30
CA PRO A 22 3.66 35.65 -21.86
C PRO A 22 2.57 34.67 -21.34
N VAL A 23 2.67 34.20 -20.10
CA VAL A 23 1.60 33.42 -19.43
C VAL A 23 0.43 34.35 -19.11
N GLU A 24 -0.66 34.21 -19.84
CA GLU A 24 -1.96 34.81 -19.51
C GLU A 24 -2.60 33.97 -18.39
N LYS A 25 -2.96 34.61 -17.26
CA LYS A 25 -3.76 33.98 -16.20
C LYS A 25 -5.09 33.53 -16.82
N ARG A 26 -5.28 32.22 -16.97
CA ARG A 26 -6.59 31.65 -17.29
C ARG A 26 -7.38 31.52 -16.00
N ASP A 27 -8.34 32.43 -15.82
CA ASP A 27 -9.41 32.26 -14.84
C ASP A 27 -10.21 31.00 -15.22
N ILE A 28 -10.19 30.01 -14.33
CA ILE A 28 -10.96 28.77 -14.47
C ILE A 28 -12.42 29.11 -14.13
N TYR A 29 -13.24 29.34 -15.16
CA TYR A 29 -14.69 29.52 -15.01
C TYR A 29 -15.37 28.15 -14.96
N PHE A 30 -15.90 27.76 -13.80
CA PHE A 30 -16.78 26.60 -13.69
C PHE A 30 -18.11 26.92 -14.37
N GLY A 31 -18.39 26.25 -15.49
CA GLY A 31 -19.63 26.40 -16.24
C GLY A 31 -20.88 26.19 -15.38
N ASN A 32 -21.89 27.01 -15.64
CA ASN A 32 -23.19 27.04 -14.99
C ASN A 32 -23.87 25.65 -14.97
N ARG A 33 -23.97 25.01 -13.79
CA ARG A 33 -24.64 23.71 -13.57
C ARG A 33 -26.17 23.78 -13.49
N GLY A 34 -26.80 24.87 -13.94
CA GLY A 34 -28.26 25.05 -13.85
C GLY A 34 -29.10 24.07 -14.70
N GLY A 35 -28.50 23.37 -15.67
CA GLY A 35 -29.23 22.50 -16.60
C GLY A 35 -29.40 21.03 -16.19
N HIS A 36 -28.71 20.56 -15.14
CA HIS A 36 -28.66 19.12 -14.82
C HIS A 36 -29.46 18.69 -13.58
N SER A 37 -30.24 19.59 -12.96
CA SER A 37 -31.05 19.30 -11.77
C SER A 37 -32.55 19.06 -12.03
N GLN A 38 -33.01 19.02 -13.29
CA GLN A 38 -34.45 18.95 -13.60
C GLN A 38 -34.99 17.58 -14.05
N ASN A 39 -34.21 16.49 -14.02
CA ASN A 39 -34.69 15.16 -14.45
C ASN A 39 -34.54 14.03 -13.43
N TRP A 40 -34.45 14.34 -12.13
CA TRP A 40 -34.46 13.32 -11.07
C TRP A 40 -35.54 13.58 -10.03
N GLY A 41 -36.79 13.63 -10.50
CA GLY A 41 -37.95 13.86 -9.65
C GLY A 41 -39.26 13.42 -10.29
N SER A 42 -39.39 12.15 -10.69
CA SER A 42 -40.72 11.56 -10.98
C SER A 42 -40.70 10.03 -11.12
N SER A 43 -40.79 9.32 -9.99
CA SER A 43 -41.32 7.94 -9.83
C SER A 43 -40.84 7.40 -8.49
N GLY A 44 -41.62 6.87 -7.56
CA GLY A 44 -43.04 6.54 -7.43
C GLY A 44 -43.11 5.79 -6.09
N SER A 45 -44.06 6.15 -5.24
CA SER A 45 -44.18 5.68 -3.87
C SER A 45 -44.49 4.18 -3.78
N ALA A 46 -43.78 3.45 -2.92
CA ALA A 46 -44.20 2.14 -2.43
C ALA A 46 -44.10 2.11 -0.90
N SER A 47 -45.26 1.96 -0.28
CA SER A 47 -45.48 1.81 1.16
C SER A 47 -45.11 0.39 1.62
N ALA A 48 -44.33 0.28 2.69
CA ALA A 48 -44.30 -0.91 3.54
C ALA A 48 -44.16 -0.49 5.00
N SER A 49 -45.14 -0.92 5.80
CA SER A 49 -45.32 -0.63 7.21
C SER A 49 -44.68 -1.71 8.11
N ALA A 50 -43.79 -1.27 9.02
CA ALA A 50 -43.56 -1.72 10.42
C ALA A 50 -43.16 -3.22 10.70
N PRO A 51 -42.47 -3.55 11.81
CA PRO A 51 -42.44 -2.82 13.08
C PRO A 51 -41.06 -2.53 13.70
N ALA A 52 -41.15 -1.66 14.72
CA ALA A 52 -40.09 -1.14 15.57
C ALA A 52 -39.40 -2.22 16.42
N ASN A 53 -38.09 -2.07 16.59
CA ASN A 53 -37.38 -2.37 17.82
C ASN A 53 -36.13 -1.46 17.92
N GLY A 54 -35.98 -0.81 19.07
CA GLY A 54 -34.93 0.18 19.34
C GLY A 54 -33.53 -0.43 19.39
N TYR A 55 -32.49 0.35 19.10
CA TYR A 55 -31.80 1.23 20.05
C TYR A 55 -30.74 2.10 19.34
N TYR A 56 -30.45 3.23 19.99
CA TYR A 56 -29.41 4.24 19.80
C TYR A 56 -29.44 5.15 18.54
N THR A 57 -29.83 6.40 18.78
CA THR A 57 -29.65 7.55 17.87
C THR A 57 -28.75 8.57 18.57
N PRO A 58 -27.61 9.00 17.99
CA PRO A 58 -26.89 10.14 18.55
C PRO A 58 -27.68 11.41 18.28
N SER A 59 -28.07 12.12 19.34
CA SER A 59 -28.70 13.42 19.23
C SER A 59 -27.66 14.47 18.82
N ALA A 60 -27.65 14.84 17.54
CA ALA A 60 -27.03 16.09 17.10
C ALA A 60 -27.95 17.25 17.51
N SER A 61 -27.67 17.89 18.64
CA SER A 61 -28.28 19.17 18.98
C SER A 61 -27.64 20.26 18.13
N ALA A 62 -28.28 20.57 17.01
CA ALA A 62 -28.04 21.80 16.28
C ALA A 62 -28.50 22.99 17.15
N SER A 63 -27.54 23.80 17.61
CA SER A 63 -27.81 25.17 18.03
C SER A 63 -26.89 26.09 17.24
N GLY A 64 -27.50 26.97 16.45
CA GLY A 64 -26.80 27.91 15.61
C GLY A 64 -26.17 29.05 16.40
N GLY A 65 -25.00 29.50 15.94
CA GLY A 65 -24.37 30.72 16.43
C GLY A 65 -22.91 30.83 16.00
N GLY A 66 -22.66 31.61 14.95
CA GLY A 66 -21.36 32.23 14.65
C GLY A 66 -20.28 31.30 14.08
N ALA A 67 -19.82 31.59 12.87
CA ALA A 67 -18.60 31.01 12.32
C ALA A 67 -17.38 31.51 13.10
N PRO A 68 -16.53 30.63 13.67
CA PRO A 68 -15.18 30.99 14.02
C PRO A 68 -14.23 30.50 12.93
N SER A 69 -13.42 31.41 12.40
CA SER A 69 -12.14 31.09 11.76
C SER A 69 -11.30 30.30 12.78
N GLN A 70 -11.23 28.98 12.65
CA GLN A 70 -10.34 28.16 13.46
C GLN A 70 -9.05 27.90 12.70
N THR A 71 -8.00 28.59 13.12
CA THR A 71 -6.62 28.16 12.96
C THR A 71 -6.46 26.80 13.63
N TYR A 72 -6.15 25.77 12.85
CA TYR A 72 -5.81 24.43 13.33
C TYR A 72 -4.47 24.50 14.07
N GLY A 73 -4.56 24.62 15.40
CA GLY A 73 -3.45 24.48 16.34
C GLY A 73 -3.67 23.21 17.17
N GLY A 74 -3.73 22.05 16.51
CA GLY A 74 -3.64 20.77 17.20
C GLY A 74 -2.21 20.60 17.66
N GLN A 75 -1.99 20.55 18.98
CA GLN A 75 -0.67 20.29 19.53
C GLN A 75 -0.28 18.85 19.17
N PRO A 76 0.87 18.61 18.51
CA PRO A 76 1.25 17.26 18.11
C PRO A 76 1.36 16.36 19.34
N PRO A 77 1.01 15.07 19.23
CA PRO A 77 1.13 14.13 20.34
C PRO A 77 2.56 14.18 20.88
N SER A 78 2.71 14.41 22.18
CA SER A 78 4.01 14.35 22.84
C SER A 78 4.52 12.91 22.76
N GLY A 79 5.46 12.65 21.87
CA GLY A 79 6.15 11.37 21.78
C GLY A 79 7.01 11.15 23.03
N SER A 80 6.73 10.10 23.78
CA SER A 80 7.69 9.59 24.75
C SER A 80 8.75 8.80 23.99
N SER A 81 9.91 9.41 23.81
CA SER A 81 11.10 8.75 23.27
C SER A 81 11.56 7.63 24.21
N SER A 82 11.70 6.42 23.69
CA SER A 82 12.92 5.67 24.00
C SER A 82 14.02 6.24 23.09
N GLY A 83 15.10 6.72 23.70
CA GLY A 83 15.99 7.75 23.14
C GLY A 83 16.59 7.44 21.76
N GLY A 84 16.37 8.36 20.81
CA GLY A 84 17.15 8.45 19.59
C GLY A 84 18.48 9.14 19.87
N SER A 85 19.58 8.40 19.68
CA SER A 85 20.91 9.00 19.55
C SER A 85 20.98 9.79 18.24
N GLY A 86 21.55 10.99 18.29
CA GLY A 86 21.68 11.92 17.14
C GLY A 86 22.68 11.50 16.05
N ASP A 87 22.89 10.21 15.86
CA ASP A 87 23.58 9.63 14.71
C ASP A 87 22.54 8.79 13.97
N GLY A 88 22.49 8.82 12.64
CA GLY A 88 21.52 8.12 11.77
C GLY A 88 21.51 6.59 11.88
N SER A 89 21.26 6.10 13.09
CA SER A 89 21.08 4.73 13.53
C SER A 89 19.59 4.40 13.46
N THR A 90 19.26 3.34 12.73
CA THR A 90 17.93 2.71 12.65
C THR A 90 17.31 2.58 14.05
N SER A 91 16.38 3.48 14.38
CA SER A 91 15.71 3.45 15.67
C SER A 91 14.72 2.29 15.68
N ILE A 92 14.70 1.50 16.75
CA ILE A 92 13.72 0.41 16.87
C ILE A 92 12.44 1.00 17.47
N PHE A 93 11.37 1.03 16.70
CA PHE A 93 10.05 1.45 17.15
C PHE A 93 9.42 0.39 18.06
N LYS A 94 8.74 0.86 19.10
CA LYS A 94 8.03 0.01 20.07
C LYS A 94 6.68 0.60 20.44
N PHE A 95 5.69 -0.28 20.55
CA PHE A 95 4.39 0.03 21.15
C PHE A 95 4.45 -0.08 22.69
N PRO A 96 3.49 0.53 23.42
CA PRO A 96 2.38 1.34 22.93
C PRO A 96 2.80 2.76 22.50
N THR A 97 2.00 3.40 21.66
CA THR A 97 2.14 4.84 21.39
C THR A 97 1.64 5.66 22.59
N SER A 98 1.92 6.97 22.61
CA SER A 98 1.64 7.83 23.77
C SER A 98 0.15 7.99 24.10
N ASP A 99 -0.74 7.68 23.16
CA ASP A 99 -2.19 7.63 23.32
C ASP A 99 -2.70 6.26 23.79
N GLY A 100 -1.81 5.29 24.05
CA GLY A 100 -2.15 3.96 24.57
C GLY A 100 -2.44 2.91 23.50
N PHE A 101 -2.36 3.24 22.21
CA PHE A 101 -2.57 2.28 21.13
C PHE A 101 -1.43 1.22 21.09
N PRO A 102 -1.72 -0.07 20.80
CA PRO A 102 -2.96 -0.61 20.20
C PRO A 102 -4.10 -0.89 21.18
N ASP A 103 -3.90 -0.72 22.49
CA ASP A 103 -4.88 -1.08 23.52
C ASP A 103 -5.94 0.01 23.75
N ILE A 104 -6.70 0.33 22.70
CA ILE A 104 -7.76 1.34 22.74
C ILE A 104 -9.11 0.71 23.10
N GLN A 105 -9.76 1.27 24.12
CA GLN A 105 -11.12 0.87 24.51
C GLN A 105 -12.16 1.51 23.58
N ASN A 106 -13.20 0.75 23.25
CA ASN A 106 -14.34 1.24 22.48
C ASN A 106 -15.65 1.09 23.30
N PRO A 107 -16.30 2.19 23.73
CA PRO A 107 -15.94 3.59 23.49
C PRO A 107 -14.87 4.14 24.47
N SER A 108 -14.13 5.17 24.07
CA SER A 108 -13.23 5.96 24.94
C SER A 108 -12.91 7.35 24.36
N ASP A 109 -12.38 8.24 25.20
CA ASP A 109 -11.87 9.56 24.76
C ASP A 109 -10.68 9.40 23.81
N ALA A 110 -9.84 8.36 24.02
CA ALA A 110 -8.72 8.05 23.13
C ALA A 110 -9.20 7.64 21.74
N LEU A 111 -10.22 6.77 21.65
CA LEU A 111 -10.85 6.44 20.37
C LEU A 111 -11.45 7.67 19.71
N THR A 112 -12.16 8.51 20.47
CA THR A 112 -12.74 9.75 19.93
C THR A 112 -11.68 10.68 19.33
N ALA A 113 -10.50 10.77 19.95
CA ALA A 113 -9.39 11.57 19.42
C ALA A 113 -8.79 10.96 18.14
N ILE A 114 -8.67 9.63 18.07
CA ILE A 114 -8.24 8.91 16.88
C ILE A 114 -9.23 9.16 15.74
N GLU A 115 -10.52 8.96 15.96
CA GLU A 115 -11.59 9.19 14.98
C GLU A 115 -11.61 10.64 14.46
N GLN A 116 -11.44 11.61 15.36
CA GLN A 116 -11.32 13.03 14.97
C GLN A 116 -10.11 13.30 14.08
N ALA A 117 -8.95 12.71 14.38
CA ALA A 117 -7.75 12.84 13.56
C ALA A 117 -7.85 12.07 12.23
N ALA A 118 -8.56 10.94 12.23
CA ALA A 118 -8.80 10.11 11.04
C ALA A 118 -9.85 10.72 10.08
N HIS A 119 -10.59 11.73 10.55
CA HIS A 119 -11.72 12.35 9.86
C HIS A 119 -12.87 11.36 9.60
N GLY A 120 -13.02 10.35 10.46
CA GLY A 120 -13.95 9.24 10.26
C GLY A 120 -14.18 8.46 11.55
N LEU A 121 -15.13 7.52 11.53
CA LEU A 121 -15.46 6.67 12.66
C LEU A 121 -15.17 5.20 12.32
N LEU A 122 -14.99 4.39 13.35
CA LEU A 122 -15.03 2.94 13.18
C LEU A 122 -16.38 2.52 12.58
N PRO A 123 -16.41 1.55 11.65
CA PRO A 123 -17.66 1.03 11.14
C PRO A 123 -18.55 0.50 12.27
N ASN A 124 -19.78 1.00 12.35
CA ASN A 124 -20.76 0.64 13.39
C ASN A 124 -21.83 -0.35 12.90
N GLY A 125 -21.58 -1.04 11.78
CA GLY A 125 -22.46 -2.06 11.24
C GLY A 125 -22.47 -3.32 12.12
N PRO A 126 -23.54 -4.14 12.06
CA PRO A 126 -23.53 -5.43 12.75
C PRO A 126 -22.41 -6.32 12.16
N PRO A 127 -21.70 -7.09 13.01
CA PRO A 127 -20.71 -8.03 12.51
C PRO A 127 -21.39 -9.15 11.71
N PRO A 128 -20.65 -9.88 10.85
CA PRO A 128 -21.16 -11.06 10.18
C PRO A 128 -21.75 -12.06 11.20
N PRO A 129 -22.90 -12.71 10.89
CA PRO A 129 -23.62 -13.53 11.87
C PRO A 129 -22.95 -14.88 12.16
N SER A 130 -22.04 -15.31 11.30
CA SER A 130 -21.29 -16.56 11.42
C SER A 130 -19.80 -16.27 11.50
N ALA A 131 -19.08 -17.11 12.24
CA ALA A 131 -17.63 -17.09 12.22
C ALA A 131 -17.13 -17.37 10.79
N PRO A 132 -16.10 -16.64 10.33
CA PRO A 132 -15.53 -16.85 9.02
C PRO A 132 -14.73 -18.15 8.95
N ALA A 133 -14.39 -18.57 7.75
CA ALA A 133 -13.47 -19.67 7.51
C ALA A 133 -12.13 -19.44 8.23
N ALA A 134 -11.48 -20.52 8.66
CA ALA A 134 -10.19 -20.43 9.36
C ALA A 134 -9.11 -19.74 8.50
N ASP A 135 -9.15 -19.98 7.18
CA ASP A 135 -8.28 -19.31 6.21
C ASP A 135 -8.53 -17.78 6.17
N ASP A 136 -9.79 -17.35 6.31
CA ASP A 136 -10.16 -15.94 6.32
C ASP A 136 -9.81 -15.24 7.64
N LEU A 137 -9.74 -15.98 8.75
CA LEU A 137 -9.12 -15.49 9.97
C LEU A 137 -7.62 -15.20 9.77
N THR A 138 -6.90 -15.99 8.98
CA THR A 138 -5.50 -15.68 8.62
C THR A 138 -5.41 -14.38 7.83
N SER A 139 -6.37 -14.10 6.94
CA SER A 139 -6.44 -12.82 6.23
C SER A 139 -6.64 -11.64 7.18
N LEU A 140 -7.57 -11.73 8.13
CA LEU A 140 -7.78 -10.68 9.15
C LEU A 140 -6.54 -10.46 10.03
N ARG A 141 -5.83 -11.54 10.38
CA ARG A 141 -4.57 -11.46 11.11
C ARG A 141 -3.47 -10.77 10.32
N LEU A 142 -3.36 -11.06 9.01
CA LEU A 142 -2.39 -10.38 8.16
C LEU A 142 -2.70 -8.88 8.06
N ILE A 143 -3.97 -8.50 7.89
CA ILE A 143 -4.39 -7.09 7.90
C ILE A 143 -3.93 -6.45 9.21
N ALA A 144 -4.33 -6.98 10.36
CA ALA A 144 -3.92 -6.45 11.66
C ALA A 144 -2.39 -6.35 11.82
N PHE A 145 -1.64 -7.33 11.31
CA PHE A 145 -0.18 -7.31 11.31
C PHE A 145 0.40 -6.18 10.44
N ASN A 146 -0.20 -5.93 9.26
CA ASN A 146 0.16 -4.82 8.39
C ASN A 146 -0.11 -3.47 9.06
N GLU A 147 -1.32 -3.27 9.58
CA GLU A 147 -1.72 -1.99 10.20
C GLU A 147 -0.82 -1.60 11.38
N LEU A 148 -0.38 -2.59 12.18
CA LEU A 148 0.58 -2.36 13.27
C LEU A 148 1.93 -1.85 12.74
N PHE A 149 2.42 -2.42 11.63
CA PHE A 149 3.64 -1.92 10.99
C PHE A 149 3.44 -0.50 10.46
N GLU A 150 2.33 -0.21 9.79
CA GLU A 150 2.10 1.10 9.18
C GLU A 150 1.97 2.20 10.24
N VAL A 151 1.26 1.94 11.34
CA VAL A 151 1.23 2.87 12.49
C VAL A 151 2.64 3.12 13.01
N ALA A 152 3.48 2.09 13.15
CA ALA A 152 4.86 2.25 13.59
C ALA A 152 5.69 3.10 12.61
N PHE A 153 5.66 2.76 11.32
CA PHE A 153 6.40 3.45 10.26
C PHE A 153 6.00 4.92 10.15
N PHE A 154 4.70 5.22 10.07
CA PHE A 154 4.22 6.58 9.92
C PHE A 154 4.40 7.41 11.19
N THR A 155 4.37 6.80 12.38
CA THR A 155 4.72 7.49 13.63
C THR A 155 6.19 7.94 13.65
N GLU A 156 7.11 7.08 13.22
CA GLU A 156 8.53 7.45 13.06
C GLU A 156 8.72 8.54 12.01
N LEU A 157 8.04 8.43 10.86
CA LEU A 157 8.08 9.46 9.82
C LEU A 157 7.56 10.81 10.32
N LEU A 158 6.41 10.83 11.00
CA LEU A 158 5.84 12.05 11.58
C LEU A 158 6.81 12.68 12.58
N PHE A 159 7.43 11.87 13.44
CA PHE A 159 8.42 12.35 14.38
C PHE A 159 9.59 13.03 13.66
N ASN A 160 10.15 12.38 12.64
CA ASN A 160 11.32 12.91 11.91
C ASN A 160 11.01 14.24 11.21
N VAL A 161 9.86 14.35 10.52
CA VAL A 161 9.41 15.60 9.89
C VAL A 161 9.11 16.68 10.94
N THR A 162 8.47 16.30 12.05
CA THR A 162 8.11 17.23 13.13
C THR A 162 9.34 17.79 13.86
N HIS A 163 10.45 17.07 13.89
CA HIS A 163 11.65 17.52 14.59
C HIS A 163 12.76 18.02 13.67
N ASN A 164 12.53 18.10 12.35
CA ASN A 164 13.55 18.44 11.36
C ASN A 164 14.81 17.58 11.54
N VAL A 165 14.61 16.27 11.73
CA VAL A 165 15.72 15.32 11.71
C VAL A 165 16.45 15.45 10.38
N ALA A 166 17.78 15.33 10.40
CA ALA A 166 18.60 15.46 9.19
C ALA A 166 18.09 14.54 8.07
N GLY A 167 17.80 15.11 6.90
CA GLY A 167 17.17 14.42 5.76
C GLY A 167 15.65 14.58 5.66
N TYR A 168 14.98 15.15 6.67
CA TYR A 168 13.51 15.34 6.74
C TYR A 168 13.09 16.81 6.83
N GLU A 169 14.03 17.73 6.63
CA GLU A 169 13.77 19.16 6.72
C GLU A 169 13.02 19.69 5.49
N TYR A 170 12.15 20.66 5.73
CA TYR A 170 11.46 21.41 4.69
C TYR A 170 11.89 22.87 4.73
N GLN A 171 12.14 23.46 3.55
CA GLN A 171 12.40 24.89 3.44
C GLN A 171 11.11 25.69 3.65
N ASP A 172 10.02 25.26 3.01
CA ASP A 172 8.69 25.86 3.16
C ASP A 172 7.98 25.28 4.38
N GLN A 173 7.69 26.14 5.37
CA GLN A 173 7.04 25.71 6.62
C GLN A 173 5.55 25.39 6.43
N GLY A 174 4.90 25.97 5.42
CA GLY A 174 3.51 25.64 5.07
C GLY A 174 3.42 24.26 4.44
N GLU A 175 4.33 23.94 3.52
CA GLU A 175 4.46 22.59 2.97
C GLU A 175 4.72 21.58 4.09
N ARG A 176 5.67 21.87 4.98
CA ARG A 176 5.96 21.03 6.14
C ARG A 176 4.71 20.76 6.99
N GLN A 177 3.92 21.79 7.26
CA GLN A 177 2.71 21.65 8.06
C GLN A 177 1.67 20.78 7.34
N ASN A 178 1.49 20.96 6.03
CA ASN A 178 0.58 20.12 5.25
C ASN A 178 0.97 18.63 5.31
N ILE A 179 2.27 18.34 5.29
CA ILE A 179 2.78 16.98 5.41
C ILE A 179 2.55 16.41 6.82
N ILE A 180 2.79 17.21 7.86
CA ILE A 180 2.50 16.84 9.25
C ILE A 180 1.01 16.52 9.40
N ASP A 181 0.13 17.35 8.88
CA ASP A 181 -1.32 17.16 8.96
C ASP A 181 -1.75 15.89 8.21
N ALA A 182 -1.21 15.67 7.00
CA ALA A 182 -1.50 14.48 6.21
C ALA A 182 -1.03 13.19 6.91
N ILE A 183 0.21 13.14 7.40
CA ILE A 183 0.73 11.95 8.10
C ILE A 183 0.00 11.71 9.42
N THR A 184 -0.40 12.78 10.12
CA THR A 184 -1.22 12.65 11.33
C THR A 184 -2.55 11.96 11.04
N ALA A 185 -3.22 12.34 9.94
CA ALA A 185 -4.45 11.68 9.51
C ALA A 185 -4.21 10.22 9.10
N VAL A 186 -3.14 9.94 8.34
CA VAL A 186 -2.73 8.57 7.96
C VAL A 186 -2.56 7.69 9.20
N ILE A 187 -1.77 8.11 10.19
CA ILE A 187 -1.58 7.32 11.42
C ILE A 187 -2.91 7.02 12.10
N ALA A 188 -3.81 7.99 12.18
CA ALA A 188 -5.11 7.79 12.79
C ALA A 188 -5.99 6.83 11.99
N GLN A 189 -5.92 6.87 10.65
CA GLN A 189 -6.62 5.96 9.76
C GLN A 189 -6.10 4.52 9.91
N GLU A 190 -4.78 4.31 9.97
CA GLU A 190 -4.22 2.96 10.21
C GLU A 190 -4.55 2.41 11.59
N LYS A 191 -4.68 3.29 12.59
CA LYS A 191 -5.19 2.87 13.91
C LYS A 191 -6.63 2.36 13.83
N GLU A 192 -7.50 3.05 13.10
CA GLU A 192 -8.88 2.64 12.86
C GLU A 192 -8.94 1.30 12.09
N HIS A 193 -8.09 1.12 11.08
CA HIS A 193 -7.98 -0.15 10.34
C HIS A 193 -7.57 -1.30 11.27
N LEU A 194 -6.57 -1.09 12.13
CA LEU A 194 -6.16 -2.10 13.10
C LEU A 194 -7.30 -2.45 14.05
N LEU A 195 -7.93 -1.43 14.64
CA LEU A 195 -9.01 -1.62 15.61
C LEU A 195 -10.18 -2.37 14.98
N ASN A 196 -10.48 -2.12 13.71
CA ASN A 196 -11.47 -2.88 12.96
C ASN A 196 -11.04 -4.36 12.76
N ALA A 197 -9.80 -4.61 12.31
CA ALA A 197 -9.30 -5.97 12.08
C ALA A 197 -9.19 -6.80 13.38
N ASN A 198 -8.56 -6.25 14.41
CA ASN A 198 -8.46 -6.89 15.73
C ASN A 198 -9.82 -6.98 16.43
N GLY A 199 -10.71 -6.00 16.22
CA GLY A 199 -12.09 -6.07 16.69
C GLY A 199 -12.87 -7.23 16.06
N ALA A 200 -12.69 -7.47 14.75
CA ALA A 200 -13.27 -8.62 14.07
C ALA A 200 -12.71 -9.95 14.60
N LEU A 201 -11.38 -10.04 14.79
CA LEU A 201 -10.75 -11.23 15.39
C LEU A 201 -11.27 -11.50 16.81
N ALA A 202 -11.40 -10.46 17.64
CA ALA A 202 -11.95 -10.57 18.99
C ALA A 202 -13.41 -11.03 18.97
N HIS A 203 -14.23 -10.47 18.07
CA HIS A 203 -15.64 -10.86 17.91
C HIS A 203 -15.79 -12.36 17.61
N PHE A 204 -14.90 -12.92 16.78
CA PHE A 204 -14.90 -14.34 16.43
C PHE A 204 -14.06 -15.22 17.38
N ASN A 205 -13.62 -14.69 18.53
CA ASN A 205 -12.78 -15.41 19.51
C ASN A 205 -11.46 -15.95 18.91
N ALA A 206 -10.92 -15.27 17.90
CA ALA A 206 -9.70 -15.67 17.20
C ALA A 206 -8.42 -15.05 17.79
N GLY A 207 -8.57 -14.14 18.76
CA GLY A 207 -7.51 -13.39 19.43
C GLY A 207 -6.92 -12.27 18.56
N PRO A 208 -6.52 -11.12 19.14
CA PRO A 208 -5.92 -10.04 18.38
C PRO A 208 -4.49 -10.40 17.93
N ILE A 209 -3.98 -9.71 16.92
CA ILE A 209 -2.53 -9.67 16.64
C ILE A 209 -1.87 -8.64 17.55
N GLU A 210 -0.74 -9.04 18.14
CA GLU A 210 0.07 -8.19 19.00
C GLU A 210 1.23 -7.54 18.23
N PRO A 211 1.65 -6.32 18.63
CA PRO A 211 2.74 -5.60 17.96
C PRO A 211 4.07 -6.33 18.02
N CYS A 212 4.84 -6.24 16.94
CA CYS A 212 6.25 -6.59 16.92
C CYS A 212 7.14 -5.39 17.32
N LEU A 213 8.46 -5.58 17.27
CA LEU A 213 9.41 -4.47 17.17
C LEU A 213 9.68 -4.19 15.69
N TYR A 214 9.70 -2.91 15.32
CA TYR A 214 9.85 -2.49 13.93
C TYR A 214 11.10 -1.63 13.74
N GLN A 215 11.69 -1.70 12.57
CA GLN A 215 12.80 -0.85 12.13
C GLN A 215 12.57 -0.45 10.69
N SER A 216 12.89 0.79 10.34
CA SER A 216 12.79 1.27 8.96
C SER A 216 14.19 1.57 8.41
N PRO A 217 14.59 0.99 7.26
CA PRO A 217 15.92 1.20 6.67
C PRO A 217 15.99 2.49 5.82
N VAL A 218 15.40 3.59 6.31
CA VAL A 218 15.38 4.89 5.62
C VAL A 218 15.98 5.98 6.51
N SER A 219 16.58 6.98 5.89
CA SER A 219 17.27 8.07 6.60
C SER A 219 16.95 9.46 6.05
N ASP A 220 16.07 9.55 5.07
CA ASP A 220 15.62 10.82 4.50
C ASP A 220 14.15 10.73 4.09
N LEU A 221 13.52 11.89 3.92
CA LEU A 221 12.11 12.00 3.55
C LEU A 221 11.81 11.31 2.21
N LYS A 222 12.66 11.47 1.20
CA LYS A 222 12.38 10.93 -0.13
C LYS A 222 12.44 9.40 -0.11
N SER A 223 13.43 8.82 0.55
CA SER A 223 13.50 7.37 0.73
C SER A 223 12.34 6.85 1.59
N ALA A 224 11.94 7.56 2.64
CA ALA A 224 10.77 7.19 3.44
C ALA A 224 9.47 7.20 2.64
N ILE A 225 9.19 8.25 1.85
CA ILE A 225 8.00 8.31 0.99
C ILE A 225 8.07 7.25 -0.12
N SER A 226 9.25 6.95 -0.65
CA SER A 226 9.44 5.86 -1.62
C SER A 226 9.14 4.49 -1.03
N VAL A 227 9.56 4.24 0.22
CA VAL A 227 9.24 3.01 0.94
C VAL A 227 7.75 2.94 1.24
N ALA A 228 7.14 4.05 1.70
CA ALA A 228 5.69 4.16 1.92
C ALA A 228 4.90 3.74 0.69
N ARG A 229 5.17 4.36 -0.46
CA ARG A 229 4.55 3.99 -1.74
C ARG A 229 4.70 2.49 -2.03
N THR A 230 5.92 1.96 -1.89
CA THR A 230 6.24 0.59 -2.31
C THR A 230 5.50 -0.45 -1.47
N PHE A 231 5.44 -0.29 -0.13
CA PHE A 231 4.67 -1.24 0.68
C PHE A 231 3.16 -1.05 0.48
N THR A 232 2.66 0.19 0.33
CA THR A 232 1.23 0.40 0.06
C THR A 232 0.83 -0.23 -1.29
N ASP A 233 1.67 -0.16 -2.33
CA ASP A 233 1.40 -0.87 -3.60
C ASP A 233 1.27 -2.39 -3.42
N VAL A 234 2.03 -2.99 -2.49
CA VAL A 234 1.91 -4.42 -2.14
C VAL A 234 0.60 -4.67 -1.39
N VAL A 235 0.26 -3.84 -0.41
CA VAL A 235 -0.96 -3.97 0.41
C VAL A 235 -2.20 -3.85 -0.46
N LEU A 236 -2.28 -2.85 -1.34
CA LEU A 236 -3.39 -2.68 -2.29
C LEU A 236 -3.65 -3.94 -3.13
N GLY A 237 -2.58 -4.59 -3.61
CA GLY A 237 -2.69 -5.87 -4.32
C GLY A 237 -3.17 -7.00 -3.41
N THR A 238 -2.65 -7.08 -2.18
CA THR A 238 -2.95 -8.13 -1.21
C THR A 238 -4.37 -8.03 -0.66
N LEU A 239 -4.91 -6.83 -0.44
CA LEU A 239 -6.29 -6.66 0.02
C LEU A 239 -7.30 -7.12 -1.04
N GLY A 240 -6.99 -6.97 -2.33
CA GLY A 240 -7.78 -7.55 -3.42
C GLY A 240 -7.79 -9.09 -3.39
N ASP A 241 -6.66 -9.72 -3.06
CA ASP A 241 -6.56 -11.16 -2.85
C ASP A 241 -7.37 -11.61 -1.61
N VAL A 242 -7.28 -10.87 -0.51
CA VAL A 242 -8.09 -11.11 0.70
C VAL A 242 -9.60 -11.08 0.39
N GLN A 243 -10.08 -10.11 -0.39
CA GLN A 243 -11.48 -10.07 -0.80
C GLN A 243 -11.89 -11.28 -1.66
N THR A 244 -10.96 -11.77 -2.47
CA THR A 244 -11.18 -12.98 -3.29
C THR A 244 -11.34 -14.21 -2.38
N HIS A 245 -10.47 -14.37 -1.38
CA HIS A 245 -10.59 -15.42 -0.36
C HIS A 245 -11.95 -15.34 0.37
N PHE A 246 -12.33 -14.16 0.87
CA PHE A 246 -13.63 -13.95 1.51
C PHE A 246 -14.80 -14.33 0.62
N GLY A 247 -14.75 -13.97 -0.67
CA GLY A 247 -15.79 -14.34 -1.64
C GLY A 247 -15.88 -15.85 -1.86
N GLN A 248 -14.74 -16.53 -1.99
CA GLN A 248 -14.66 -17.97 -2.25
C GLN A 248 -15.08 -18.82 -1.04
N ASN A 249 -14.77 -18.36 0.17
CA ASN A 249 -15.05 -19.06 1.42
C ASN A 249 -16.46 -18.78 1.98
N GLY A 250 -17.21 -17.84 1.36
CA GLY A 250 -18.57 -17.50 1.76
C GLY A 250 -18.67 -16.37 2.79
N ASP A 251 -17.58 -15.68 3.07
CA ASP A 251 -17.44 -14.62 4.07
C ASP A 251 -17.60 -13.21 3.48
N ALA A 252 -18.53 -13.08 2.53
CA ALA A 252 -18.78 -11.83 1.81
C ALA A 252 -19.12 -10.62 2.71
N GLY A 253 -19.53 -10.87 3.96
CA GLY A 253 -19.75 -9.83 4.97
C GLY A 253 -18.50 -9.01 5.31
N LEU A 254 -17.31 -9.57 5.12
CA LEU A 254 -16.03 -8.89 5.41
C LEU A 254 -15.53 -8.05 4.21
N ILE A 255 -16.03 -8.31 3.00
CA ILE A 255 -15.52 -7.68 1.76
C ILE A 255 -15.67 -6.16 1.78
N ARG A 256 -16.80 -5.63 2.28
CA ARG A 256 -17.08 -4.19 2.23
C ARG A 256 -16.09 -3.38 3.07
N GLY A 257 -15.71 -3.89 4.24
CA GLY A 257 -14.73 -3.23 5.11
C GLY A 257 -13.39 -3.11 4.40
N VAL A 258 -12.88 -4.23 3.88
CA VAL A 258 -11.61 -4.26 3.12
C VAL A 258 -11.70 -3.41 1.85
N ALA A 259 -12.85 -3.34 1.18
CA ALA A 259 -13.02 -2.49 -0.01
C ALA A 259 -12.84 -1.01 0.31
N ALA A 260 -13.34 -0.57 1.47
CA ALA A 260 -13.20 0.80 1.92
C ALA A 260 -11.74 1.13 2.24
N VAL A 261 -11.03 0.20 2.89
CA VAL A 261 -9.59 0.32 3.18
C VAL A 261 -8.78 0.45 1.88
N ILE A 262 -9.01 -0.41 0.88
CA ILE A 262 -8.36 -0.29 -0.45
C ILE A 262 -8.58 1.10 -1.07
N GLY A 263 -9.80 1.63 -0.99
CA GLY A 263 -10.11 2.95 -1.52
C GLY A 263 -9.32 4.06 -0.82
N GLN A 264 -9.25 4.00 0.51
CA GLN A 264 -8.55 4.97 1.33
C GLN A 264 -7.02 4.87 1.16
N GLU A 265 -6.44 3.67 1.19
CA GLU A 265 -5.00 3.46 0.97
C GLU A 265 -4.58 3.85 -0.45
N GLY A 266 -5.50 3.72 -1.42
CA GLY A 266 -5.30 4.21 -2.78
C GLY A 266 -5.13 5.75 -2.83
N GLU A 267 -5.84 6.50 -1.98
CA GLU A 267 -5.66 7.94 -1.84
C GLU A 267 -4.28 8.27 -1.26
N GLN A 268 -3.84 7.51 -0.25
CA GLN A 268 -2.51 7.66 0.35
C GLN A 268 -1.39 7.35 -0.64
N ASN A 269 -1.48 6.24 -1.37
CA ASN A 269 -0.51 5.87 -2.38
C ASN A 269 -0.40 6.96 -3.46
N GLY A 270 -1.54 7.48 -3.93
CA GLY A 270 -1.57 8.60 -4.87
C GLY A 270 -0.92 9.88 -4.33
N PHE A 271 -1.10 10.16 -3.04
CA PHE A 271 -0.42 11.24 -2.34
C PHE A 271 1.11 11.03 -2.30
N TYR A 272 1.58 9.85 -1.89
CA TYR A 272 3.02 9.53 -1.86
C TYR A 272 3.66 9.64 -3.24
N ARG A 273 2.95 9.18 -4.27
CA ARG A 273 3.38 9.32 -5.68
C ARG A 273 3.50 10.79 -6.08
N SER A 274 2.54 11.62 -5.69
CA SER A 274 2.59 13.06 -5.94
C SER A 274 3.79 13.74 -5.29
N LEU A 275 4.11 13.38 -4.04
CA LEU A 275 5.29 13.90 -3.32
C LEU A 275 6.61 13.51 -3.99
N LEU A 276 6.64 12.38 -4.69
CA LEU A 276 7.79 11.93 -5.48
C LEU A 276 7.84 12.52 -6.89
N GLY A 277 6.89 13.39 -7.26
CA GLY A 277 6.78 13.96 -8.61
C GLY A 277 6.30 12.96 -9.66
N LEU A 278 5.63 11.89 -9.24
CA LEU A 278 5.10 10.84 -10.10
C LEU A 278 3.62 11.06 -10.41
N ILE A 279 3.10 10.35 -11.41
CA ILE A 279 1.66 10.31 -11.68
C ILE A 279 0.96 9.64 -10.49
N PRO A 280 -0.05 10.27 -9.85
CA PRO A 280 -0.72 9.72 -8.67
C PRO A 280 -1.27 8.32 -8.89
N SER A 281 -1.90 8.06 -10.03
CA SER A 281 -2.36 6.70 -10.40
C SER A 281 -1.28 6.00 -11.22
N ALA A 282 -0.69 4.92 -10.70
CA ALA A 282 0.40 4.20 -11.35
C ALA A 282 -0.01 3.49 -12.65
N ALA A 283 -1.14 2.79 -12.61
CA ALA A 283 -1.68 1.98 -13.70
C ALA A 283 -3.21 1.88 -13.57
N PRO A 284 -3.96 1.58 -14.65
CA PRO A 284 -5.40 1.39 -14.58
C PRO A 284 -5.82 0.16 -13.77
N PHE A 285 -4.95 -0.86 -13.70
CA PHE A 285 -5.10 -2.04 -12.87
C PHE A 285 -3.82 -2.25 -12.10
N LEU A 286 -3.86 -2.09 -10.77
CA LEU A 286 -2.67 -2.25 -9.94
C LEU A 286 -2.20 -3.71 -9.89
N THR A 287 -0.96 -3.90 -9.47
CA THR A 287 -0.33 -5.23 -9.39
C THR A 287 -1.01 -6.10 -8.36
N ALA A 288 -1.44 -7.29 -8.77
CA ALA A 288 -1.91 -8.30 -7.83
C ALA A 288 -0.77 -8.70 -6.90
N SER A 289 -1.10 -8.93 -5.63
CA SER A 289 -0.20 -9.48 -4.60
C SER A 289 -0.98 -10.53 -3.81
N THR A 290 -0.30 -11.44 -3.11
CA THR A 290 -0.96 -12.41 -2.23
C THR A 290 -0.64 -12.11 -0.77
N ARG A 291 -1.39 -12.75 0.13
CA ARG A 291 -1.12 -12.72 1.57
C ARG A 291 0.31 -13.15 1.92
N GLU A 292 0.82 -14.18 1.26
CA GLU A 292 2.17 -14.73 1.48
C GLU A 292 3.28 -13.74 1.09
N PHE A 293 3.11 -13.02 -0.04
CA PHE A 293 4.08 -12.02 -0.46
C PHE A 293 4.11 -10.82 0.48
N ALA A 294 2.97 -10.27 0.89
CA ALA A 294 2.93 -9.18 1.86
C ALA A 294 3.55 -9.59 3.20
N PHE A 295 3.17 -10.75 3.74
CA PHE A 295 3.72 -11.25 5.00
C PHE A 295 5.24 -11.43 4.91
N SER A 296 5.73 -12.00 3.81
CA SER A 296 7.18 -12.15 3.56
C SER A 296 7.88 -10.79 3.44
N ALA A 297 7.33 -9.84 2.68
CA ALA A 297 7.92 -8.51 2.50
C ALA A 297 8.10 -7.77 3.83
N LEU A 298 7.06 -7.73 4.65
CA LEU A 298 7.09 -7.08 5.96
C LEU A 298 8.14 -7.70 6.90
N ASN A 299 8.17 -9.03 6.98
CA ASN A 299 9.12 -9.75 7.82
C ASN A 299 10.57 -9.58 7.36
N GLN A 300 10.79 -9.47 6.04
CA GLN A 300 12.13 -9.31 5.48
C GLN A 300 12.67 -7.89 5.61
N ALA A 301 11.80 -6.88 5.55
CA ALA A 301 12.21 -5.48 5.48
C ALA A 301 12.14 -4.72 6.81
N PHE A 302 11.13 -4.98 7.65
CA PHE A 302 10.77 -4.05 8.72
C PHE A 302 10.66 -4.68 10.12
N VAL A 303 10.34 -5.97 10.20
CA VAL A 303 10.16 -6.65 11.48
C VAL A 303 11.51 -7.06 12.05
N VAL A 304 11.76 -6.73 13.32
CA VAL A 304 12.93 -7.26 14.04
C VAL A 304 12.73 -8.76 14.28
N PRO A 305 13.63 -9.64 13.81
CA PRO A 305 13.42 -11.09 13.92
C PRO A 305 13.17 -11.56 15.36
N GLY A 306 12.15 -12.41 15.53
CA GLY A 306 11.78 -13.00 16.83
C GLY A 306 11.09 -12.03 17.80
N SER A 307 10.70 -10.84 17.36
CA SER A 307 10.08 -9.83 18.23
C SER A 307 8.56 -9.90 18.34
N CYS A 308 7.88 -10.60 17.44
CA CYS A 308 6.42 -10.68 17.38
C CYS A 308 5.88 -11.71 18.39
N PRO A 309 5.02 -11.31 19.37
CA PRO A 309 4.56 -12.21 20.42
C PRO A 309 3.73 -13.41 19.93
N ASN A 310 2.90 -13.21 18.90
CA ASN A 310 1.95 -14.21 18.42
C ASN A 310 1.96 -14.38 16.89
N ALA A 311 3.11 -14.12 16.24
CA ALA A 311 3.26 -14.32 14.79
C ALA A 311 2.98 -15.76 14.34
N ASN A 312 3.13 -16.74 15.24
CA ASN A 312 2.78 -18.14 14.97
C ASN A 312 1.27 -18.39 14.74
N THR A 313 0.42 -17.38 14.95
CA THR A 313 -1.02 -17.44 14.64
C THR A 313 -1.33 -17.01 13.20
N ILE A 314 -0.36 -16.44 12.49
CA ILE A 314 -0.44 -16.04 11.09
C ILE A 314 0.13 -17.20 10.26
N ASP A 315 -0.74 -18.08 9.78
CA ASP A 315 -0.34 -19.28 9.02
C ASP A 315 0.00 -18.92 7.57
N LEU A 316 1.08 -18.15 7.39
CA LEU A 316 1.63 -17.73 6.10
C LEU A 316 3.15 -17.97 6.09
N PRO A 317 3.73 -18.41 4.96
CA PRO A 317 5.17 -18.61 4.85
C PRO A 317 5.92 -17.27 4.84
N ILE A 318 7.12 -17.29 5.42
CA ILE A 318 8.15 -16.28 5.17
C ILE A 318 9.13 -16.90 4.18
N PHE A 319 9.08 -16.48 2.92
CA PHE A 319 10.00 -16.96 1.89
C PHE A 319 11.45 -16.48 2.14
N GLY A 320 12.41 -17.08 1.43
CA GLY A 320 13.77 -16.55 1.41
C GLY A 320 13.79 -15.17 0.75
N ALA A 321 14.62 -14.25 1.25
CA ALA A 321 14.67 -12.91 0.67
C ALA A 321 15.20 -12.94 -0.77
N LEU A 322 14.55 -12.17 -1.66
CA LEU A 322 14.99 -11.93 -3.03
C LEU A 322 15.26 -10.44 -3.20
N SER A 323 16.51 -10.07 -3.51
CA SER A 323 16.89 -8.66 -3.64
C SER A 323 17.12 -8.29 -5.11
N PRO A 324 16.21 -7.54 -5.75
CA PRO A 324 16.47 -6.97 -7.07
C PRO A 324 17.47 -5.81 -6.98
N ASN A 325 18.27 -5.65 -8.03
CA ASN A 325 19.20 -4.55 -8.22
C ASN A 325 19.32 -4.21 -9.72
N PRO A 326 18.92 -2.99 -10.15
CA PRO A 326 18.25 -1.95 -9.35
C PRO A 326 16.80 -2.31 -8.98
N GLN A 327 16.27 -1.70 -7.91
CA GLN A 327 14.86 -1.84 -7.49
C GLN A 327 13.94 -0.83 -8.20
N PHE A 328 14.46 0.34 -8.57
CA PHE A 328 13.74 1.35 -9.33
C PHE A 328 14.23 1.35 -10.76
N LEU A 329 13.33 1.10 -11.72
CA LEU A 329 13.68 0.94 -13.13
C LEU A 329 13.10 2.06 -13.99
N GLU A 330 13.83 2.41 -15.05
CA GLU A 330 13.27 3.20 -16.14
C GLU A 330 12.26 2.36 -16.96
N PRO A 331 11.29 3.00 -17.64
CA PRO A 331 10.27 2.32 -18.44
C PRO A 331 10.83 1.81 -19.78
N LYS A 332 11.73 0.84 -19.72
CA LYS A 332 12.40 0.22 -20.87
C LYS A 332 12.82 -1.23 -20.60
N ASP A 333 13.00 -1.98 -21.67
CA ASP A 333 13.66 -3.29 -21.62
C ASP A 333 15.08 -3.12 -21.07
N GLN A 334 15.42 -3.87 -20.03
CA GLN A 334 16.76 -3.86 -19.44
C GLN A 334 17.04 -5.14 -18.68
N ASP A 335 18.31 -5.39 -18.36
CA ASP A 335 18.67 -6.50 -17.49
C ASP A 335 18.58 -6.07 -16.03
N VAL A 336 18.01 -6.93 -15.20
CA VAL A 336 17.93 -6.75 -13.75
C VAL A 336 18.64 -7.92 -13.08
N THR A 337 19.39 -7.62 -12.03
CA THR A 337 20.08 -8.62 -11.24
C THR A 337 19.30 -8.92 -9.98
N PHE A 338 19.22 -10.19 -9.61
CA PHE A 338 18.53 -10.67 -8.42
C PHE A 338 19.47 -11.51 -7.59
N SER A 339 19.50 -11.30 -6.28
CA SER A 339 20.31 -12.11 -5.37
C SER A 339 19.48 -12.74 -4.26
N PHE A 340 19.84 -13.97 -3.89
CA PHE A 340 19.28 -14.67 -2.73
C PHE A 340 20.33 -15.59 -2.08
N SER A 341 20.13 -15.86 -0.79
CA SER A 341 21.00 -16.75 0.00
C SER A 341 20.55 -18.21 -0.15
N ALA A 342 21.42 -19.07 -0.66
CA ALA A 342 21.23 -20.52 -0.73
C ALA A 342 21.97 -21.23 0.41
N THR A 343 21.79 -20.75 1.64
CA THR A 343 22.41 -21.29 2.86
C THR A 343 21.34 -21.68 3.89
N GLY A 344 21.73 -22.35 4.98
CA GLY A 344 20.80 -22.80 6.01
C GLY A 344 19.71 -23.72 5.45
N ASP A 345 18.45 -23.39 5.73
CA ASP A 345 17.26 -24.11 5.23
C ASP A 345 17.14 -24.10 3.70
N TYR A 346 17.83 -23.17 3.03
CA TYR A 346 17.89 -23.04 1.57
C TYR A 346 19.13 -23.69 0.94
N SER A 347 19.96 -24.39 1.71
CA SER A 347 21.21 -25.02 1.23
C SER A 347 21.03 -25.99 0.06
N LYS A 348 19.87 -26.66 -0.03
CA LYS A 348 19.53 -27.53 -1.17
C LYS A 348 19.55 -26.78 -2.52
N TYR A 349 19.29 -25.48 -2.53
CA TYR A 349 19.29 -24.66 -3.74
C TYR A 349 20.69 -24.26 -4.22
N ALA A 350 21.72 -24.41 -3.40
CA ALA A 350 23.10 -24.13 -3.83
C ALA A 350 23.54 -25.02 -5.01
N GLN A 351 22.97 -26.23 -5.12
CA GLN A 351 23.26 -27.18 -6.20
C GLN A 351 22.22 -27.20 -7.32
N SER A 352 21.04 -26.60 -7.09
CA SER A 352 19.90 -26.64 -8.04
C SER A 352 19.42 -25.26 -8.48
N TYR A 353 20.11 -24.17 -8.15
CA TYR A 353 19.68 -22.81 -8.51
C TYR A 353 19.43 -22.60 -10.02
N LYS A 354 20.11 -23.38 -10.88
CA LYS A 354 19.93 -23.34 -12.34
C LYS A 354 18.61 -23.98 -12.82
N SER A 355 17.92 -24.75 -11.98
CA SER A 355 16.60 -25.31 -12.29
C SER A 355 15.44 -24.47 -11.76
N LEU A 356 15.74 -23.36 -11.07
CA LEU A 356 14.73 -22.41 -10.61
C LEU A 356 14.36 -21.45 -11.74
N SER A 357 13.11 -20.99 -11.72
CA SER A 357 12.63 -19.95 -12.63
C SER A 357 12.50 -18.63 -11.90
N LEU A 358 12.71 -17.52 -12.60
CA LEU A 358 12.34 -16.19 -12.14
C LEU A 358 11.00 -15.83 -12.78
N VAL A 359 10.04 -15.36 -11.99
CA VAL A 359 8.70 -14.97 -12.44
C VAL A 359 8.43 -13.53 -12.05
N PHE A 360 7.85 -12.76 -12.98
CA PHE A 360 7.36 -11.42 -12.75
C PHE A 360 5.84 -11.40 -12.69
N ILE A 361 5.30 -10.69 -11.71
CA ILE A 361 3.88 -10.37 -11.53
C ILE A 361 3.75 -8.85 -11.65
N ASN A 362 2.97 -8.37 -12.61
CA ASN A 362 2.72 -6.95 -12.80
C ASN A 362 1.28 -6.73 -13.27
N GLN A 363 0.61 -5.75 -12.68
CA GLN A 363 -0.81 -5.46 -12.85
C GLN A 363 -1.65 -6.72 -12.56
N GLN A 364 -2.81 -6.85 -13.18
CA GLN A 364 -3.69 -8.03 -13.08
C GLN A 364 -3.40 -9.06 -14.20
N ASN A 365 -2.20 -9.02 -14.79
CA ASN A 365 -1.83 -9.89 -15.90
C ASN A 365 -1.43 -11.30 -15.43
N VAL A 366 -1.47 -12.26 -16.35
CA VAL A 366 -0.89 -13.60 -16.12
C VAL A 366 0.61 -13.44 -15.84
N PRO A 367 1.17 -14.13 -14.81
CA PRO A 367 2.58 -14.03 -14.49
C PRO A 367 3.52 -14.41 -15.65
N VAL A 368 4.63 -13.69 -15.76
CA VAL A 368 5.60 -13.84 -16.84
C VAL A 368 6.84 -14.57 -16.33
N VAL A 369 7.15 -15.73 -16.89
CA VAL A 369 8.43 -16.41 -16.64
C VAL A 369 9.54 -15.65 -17.36
N ALA A 370 10.48 -15.11 -16.61
CA ALA A 370 11.57 -14.30 -17.12
C ALA A 370 12.62 -15.15 -17.83
N THR A 371 13.27 -14.56 -18.84
CA THR A 371 14.44 -15.15 -19.47
C THR A 371 15.67 -14.89 -18.62
N ILE A 372 16.23 -15.93 -18.00
CA ILE A 372 17.48 -15.86 -17.23
C ILE A 372 18.66 -15.87 -18.21
N ASN A 373 19.42 -14.77 -18.24
CA ASN A 373 20.61 -14.62 -19.07
C ASN A 373 21.83 -15.34 -18.47
N SER A 374 21.97 -15.27 -17.14
CA SER A 374 23.07 -15.90 -16.42
C SER A 374 22.70 -16.15 -14.97
N ALA A 375 23.27 -17.20 -14.38
CA ALA A 375 23.19 -17.46 -12.95
C ALA A 375 24.54 -17.96 -12.42
N SER A 376 24.95 -17.45 -11.26
CA SER A 376 26.17 -17.85 -10.57
C SER A 376 25.93 -17.94 -9.07
N ILE A 377 26.77 -18.70 -8.39
CA ILE A 377 26.82 -18.75 -6.92
C ILE A 377 28.24 -18.40 -6.47
N ASP A 378 28.36 -17.58 -5.43
CA ASP A 378 29.66 -17.25 -4.84
C ASP A 378 30.04 -18.20 -3.69
N HIS A 379 31.23 -18.02 -3.13
CA HIS A 379 31.73 -18.83 -2.01
C HIS A 379 30.94 -18.64 -0.70
N SER A 380 30.15 -17.56 -0.58
CA SER A 380 29.28 -17.30 0.57
C SER A 380 27.95 -18.05 0.47
N GLY A 381 27.65 -18.66 -0.68
CA GLY A 381 26.36 -19.29 -0.95
C GLY A 381 25.31 -18.31 -1.46
N THR A 382 25.71 -17.11 -1.88
CA THR A 382 24.80 -16.14 -2.51
C THR A 382 24.67 -16.46 -3.99
N VAL A 383 23.45 -16.74 -4.43
CA VAL A 383 23.12 -16.91 -5.84
C VAL A 383 22.79 -15.56 -6.43
N THR A 384 23.34 -15.27 -7.61
CA THR A 384 23.03 -14.09 -8.41
C THR A 384 22.48 -14.53 -9.77
N ILE A 385 21.31 -14.02 -10.12
CA ILE A 385 20.61 -14.25 -11.39
C ILE A 385 20.52 -12.93 -12.13
N SER A 386 20.92 -12.89 -13.40
CA SER A 386 20.61 -11.79 -14.32
C SER A 386 19.49 -12.23 -15.25
N ALA A 387 18.43 -11.43 -15.35
CA ALA A 387 17.30 -11.72 -16.22
C ALA A 387 16.84 -10.46 -16.96
N LYS A 388 16.31 -10.67 -18.16
CA LYS A 388 15.73 -9.58 -18.95
C LYS A 388 14.37 -9.18 -18.37
N PHE A 389 14.22 -7.89 -18.04
CA PHE A 389 12.96 -7.26 -17.66
C PHE A 389 12.19 -6.82 -18.93
N PRO A 390 11.05 -7.46 -19.27
CA PRO A 390 10.40 -7.30 -20.57
C PRO A 390 9.40 -6.14 -20.62
N PHE A 391 9.83 -4.92 -20.24
CA PHE A 391 8.94 -3.76 -20.12
C PHE A 391 8.12 -3.49 -21.38
N SER A 392 8.74 -3.43 -22.56
CA SER A 392 8.09 -2.97 -23.79
C SER A 392 7.00 -3.94 -24.28
N GLN A 393 7.16 -5.23 -23.97
CA GLN A 393 6.21 -6.26 -24.34
C GLN A 393 4.94 -6.24 -23.48
N PHE A 394 5.08 -5.92 -22.19
CA PHE A 394 3.99 -6.04 -21.20
C PHE A 394 3.57 -4.72 -20.54
N LEU A 395 4.22 -3.61 -20.88
CA LEU A 395 4.01 -2.28 -20.29
C LEU A 395 4.03 -2.29 -18.76
N MET A 396 5.15 -2.74 -18.19
CA MET A 396 5.29 -3.09 -16.77
C MET A 396 5.46 -1.87 -15.84
N ASN A 397 4.55 -0.90 -15.92
CA ASN A 397 4.54 0.30 -15.06
C ASN A 397 4.10 -0.04 -13.62
N GLY A 398 4.50 0.80 -12.66
CA GLY A 398 4.21 0.66 -11.24
C GLY A 398 4.98 -0.50 -10.59
N LEU A 399 4.39 -1.08 -9.55
CA LEU A 399 4.94 -2.23 -8.84
C LEU A 399 5.06 -3.45 -9.76
N THR A 400 6.19 -4.13 -9.73
CA THR A 400 6.37 -5.50 -10.22
C THR A 400 6.89 -6.35 -9.07
N ILE A 401 6.24 -7.48 -8.79
CA ILE A 401 6.71 -8.47 -7.83
C ILE A 401 7.49 -9.54 -8.60
N ALA A 402 8.74 -9.75 -8.20
CA ALA A 402 9.57 -10.84 -8.68
C ALA A 402 9.60 -12.00 -7.67
N ALA A 403 9.58 -13.23 -8.15
CA ALA A 403 9.72 -14.42 -7.33
C ALA A 403 10.62 -15.45 -8.02
N VAL A 404 11.51 -16.08 -7.24
CA VAL A 404 12.24 -17.27 -7.67
C VAL A 404 11.49 -18.49 -7.18
N VAL A 405 11.10 -19.33 -8.14
CA VAL A 405 10.14 -20.42 -7.95
C VAL A 405 10.70 -21.77 -8.40
N GLU A 406 10.13 -22.84 -7.84
CA GLU A 406 10.28 -24.19 -8.40
C GLU A 406 9.29 -24.42 -9.55
N GLY A 407 9.76 -25.08 -10.62
CA GLY A 407 8.96 -25.31 -11.83
C GLY A 407 9.25 -24.29 -12.94
N SER A 408 8.98 -24.70 -14.18
CA SER A 408 9.30 -23.92 -15.39
C SER A 408 8.19 -22.95 -15.85
N GLY A 409 7.03 -22.99 -15.18
CA GLY A 409 5.80 -22.39 -15.70
C GLY A 409 5.30 -23.03 -17.01
N PRO A 410 4.36 -22.39 -17.72
CA PRO A 410 3.69 -21.13 -17.33
C PRO A 410 2.87 -21.30 -16.04
N PHE A 411 2.67 -20.21 -15.32
CA PHE A 411 1.80 -20.15 -14.13
C PHE A 411 0.51 -19.43 -14.52
N ASN A 412 -0.66 -19.91 -14.09
CA ASN A 412 -1.93 -19.34 -14.54
C ASN A 412 -2.35 -18.14 -13.70
N SER A 413 -1.91 -18.09 -12.44
CA SER A 413 -2.31 -17.10 -11.45
C SER A 413 -1.15 -16.71 -10.55
N ILE A 414 -1.34 -15.61 -9.83
CA ILE A 414 -0.41 -15.22 -8.76
C ILE A 414 -0.36 -16.26 -7.63
N THR A 415 -1.48 -16.91 -7.32
CA THR A 415 -1.56 -17.99 -6.33
C THR A 415 -0.67 -19.17 -6.71
N ASP A 416 -0.63 -19.55 -7.99
CA ASP A 416 0.26 -20.61 -8.49
C ASP A 416 1.75 -20.22 -8.29
N VAL A 417 2.08 -18.94 -8.47
CA VAL A 417 3.43 -18.41 -8.25
C VAL A 417 3.78 -18.41 -6.76
N ALA A 418 2.90 -17.92 -5.90
CA ALA A 418 3.10 -17.91 -4.45
C ALA A 418 3.34 -19.34 -3.91
N ALA A 419 2.53 -20.31 -4.34
CA ALA A 419 2.68 -21.72 -3.96
C ALA A 419 4.02 -22.32 -4.41
N ALA A 420 4.54 -21.89 -5.57
CA ALA A 420 5.82 -22.34 -6.12
C ALA A 420 7.03 -21.57 -5.58
N THR A 421 6.82 -20.44 -4.89
CA THR A 421 7.88 -19.52 -4.46
C THR A 421 8.80 -20.14 -3.42
N LYS A 422 10.10 -19.86 -3.58
CA LYS A 422 11.14 -20.17 -2.60
C LYS A 422 11.87 -18.92 -2.14
N PHE A 423 12.09 -17.97 -3.05
CA PHE A 423 12.66 -16.67 -2.74
C PHE A 423 11.80 -15.55 -3.30
N GLY A 424 11.40 -14.61 -2.45
CA GLY A 424 10.53 -13.51 -2.80
C GLY A 424 9.91 -12.85 -1.57
N PRO A 425 9.10 -11.79 -1.77
CA PRO A 425 9.01 -11.05 -3.01
C PRO A 425 10.24 -10.17 -3.23
N GLY A 426 10.72 -10.08 -4.47
CA GLY A 426 11.59 -8.99 -4.92
C GLY A 426 10.73 -7.85 -5.45
N LEU A 427 10.73 -6.70 -4.77
CA LEU A 427 9.88 -5.57 -5.14
C LEU A 427 10.61 -4.65 -6.11
N ILE A 428 10.00 -4.38 -7.27
CA ILE A 428 10.53 -3.52 -8.32
C ILE A 428 9.51 -2.44 -8.62
N GLU A 429 9.98 -1.22 -8.85
CA GLU A 429 9.14 -0.06 -9.11
C GLU A 429 9.54 0.61 -10.42
N VAL A 430 8.58 0.78 -11.32
CA VAL A 430 8.83 1.32 -12.68
C VAL A 430 8.00 2.57 -12.89
N ASN A 431 8.66 3.71 -13.14
CA ASN A 431 7.98 5.00 -13.30
C ASN A 431 8.62 5.88 -14.38
#